data_AF-A0A9D5SB24-F1
#
_entry.id   AF-A0A9D5SB24-F1
#
_cell.length_a   1.000
_cell.length_b   1.000
_cell.length_c   1.000
_cell.angle_alpha   90.00
_cell.angle_beta   90.00
_cell.angle_gamma   90.00
#
_symmetry.space_group_name_H-M   'P 1'
#
loop_
_entity.id
_entity.type
_entity.pdbx_description
1 polymer ?
#
loop_
_entity_poly.entity_id
_entity_poly.type
_entity_poly.pdbx_seq_one_letter_code
_entity_poly.pdbx_strand_id
1 'polypeptide(L)'
;MVIIATLITVIFIIVVALQFKEKRRVKNERDTLKRKEQRREQIMKTVAGLSAVMMKANTVRTKSQIEIVKNYLDRKMNPIYAKQTLEYLKTYLYNDNLSVNILCLNANRTFKYDNRVQLLNMLMCISTCGKGICRSERELIEKIMKHMRINSIDKENLWTMYRGYIVNDEENLEESLNEKTKKAFKTMELDYNCSLKELKRQWRKLSMKYHPDRYESADEYSKLEATQKMQEIVEAYNFLLNNYFESIGI
;
A
#
# COMPACT_ATOMS: atom_id res chain seq x y z
N MET A 1 -75.65 -7.77 2.34
CA MET A 1 -74.63 -8.78 1.97
C MET A 1 -73.62 -8.24 0.94
N VAL A 2 -74.04 -7.76 -0.23
CA VAL A 2 -73.12 -7.30 -1.31
C VAL A 2 -72.18 -6.15 -0.90
N ILE A 3 -72.71 -5.12 -0.23
CA ILE A 3 -71.94 -3.92 0.18
C ILE A 3 -70.80 -4.27 1.15
N ILE A 4 -71.04 -5.23 2.05
CA ILE A 4 -70.06 -5.67 3.05
C ILE A 4 -68.92 -6.42 2.35
N ALA A 5 -69.24 -7.29 1.37
CA ALA A 5 -68.24 -8.02 0.59
C ALA A 5 -67.35 -7.08 -0.25
N THR A 6 -67.93 -6.02 -0.85
CA THR A 6 -67.15 -5.02 -1.59
C THR A 6 -66.25 -4.18 -0.69
N LEU A 7 -66.68 -3.83 0.52
CA LEU A 7 -65.84 -3.13 1.48
C LEU A 7 -64.65 -3.97 1.93
N ILE A 8 -64.88 -5.26 2.23
CA ILE A 8 -63.81 -6.18 2.65
C ILE A 8 -62.76 -6.35 1.54
N THR A 9 -63.17 -6.50 0.29
CA THR A 9 -62.25 -6.65 -0.84
C THR A 9 -61.43 -5.38 -1.09
N VAL A 10 -62.05 -4.19 -0.99
CA VAL A 10 -61.32 -2.92 -1.09
C VAL A 10 -60.30 -2.76 0.03
N ILE A 11 -60.68 -3.05 1.28
CA ILE A 11 -59.76 -3.01 2.43
C ILE A 11 -58.61 -3.99 2.22
N PHE A 12 -58.89 -5.21 1.76
CA PHE A 12 -57.87 -6.22 1.47
C PHE A 12 -56.87 -5.73 0.41
N ILE A 13 -57.36 -5.15 -0.70
CA ILE A 13 -56.51 -4.57 -1.75
C ILE A 13 -55.63 -3.45 -1.18
N ILE A 14 -56.19 -2.57 -0.34
CA ILE A 14 -55.43 -1.49 0.32
C ILE A 14 -54.35 -2.08 1.23
N VAL A 15 -54.67 -3.06 2.07
CA VAL A 15 -53.69 -3.71 2.96
C VAL A 15 -52.58 -4.37 2.16
N VAL A 16 -52.90 -5.11 1.10
CA VAL A 16 -51.92 -5.72 0.20
C VAL A 16 -51.04 -4.66 -0.45
N ALA A 17 -51.63 -3.58 -0.96
CA ALA A 17 -50.88 -2.47 -1.55
C ALA A 17 -49.93 -1.79 -0.55
N LEU A 18 -50.37 -1.59 0.70
CA LEU A 18 -49.54 -1.08 1.79
C LEU A 18 -48.39 -2.03 2.12
N GLN A 19 -48.64 -3.34 2.20
CA GLN A 19 -47.58 -4.35 2.42
C GLN A 19 -46.56 -4.38 1.26
N PHE A 20 -47.01 -4.27 0.01
CA PHE A 20 -46.10 -4.17 -1.14
C PHE A 20 -45.28 -2.89 -1.12
N LYS A 21 -45.88 -1.75 -0.74
CA LYS A 21 -45.18 -0.47 -0.58
C LYS A 21 -44.09 -0.56 0.48
N GLU A 22 -44.40 -1.18 1.63
CA GLU A 22 -43.42 -1.36 2.71
C GLU A 22 -42.29 -2.32 2.32
N LYS A 23 -42.59 -3.45 1.67
CA LYS A 23 -41.55 -4.35 1.12
C LYS A 23 -40.62 -3.64 0.13
N ARG A 24 -41.17 -2.79 -0.75
CA ARG A 24 -40.35 -1.97 -1.68
C ARG A 24 -39.49 -0.95 -0.94
N ARG A 25 -40.04 -0.28 0.08
CA ARG A 25 -39.29 0.68 0.92
C ARG A 25 -38.10 0.01 1.60
N VAL A 26 -38.33 -1.09 2.30
CA VAL A 26 -37.27 -1.83 3.01
C VAL A 26 -36.19 -2.33 2.04
N LYS A 27 -36.57 -2.81 0.85
CA LYS A 27 -35.60 -3.20 -0.18
C LYS A 27 -34.74 -2.00 -0.63
N ASN A 28 -35.35 -0.86 -0.91
CA ASN A 28 -34.63 0.34 -1.32
C ASN A 28 -33.66 0.82 -0.22
N GLU A 29 -34.08 0.81 1.05
CA GLU A 29 -33.21 1.17 2.18
C GLU A 29 -32.00 0.24 2.27
N ARG A 30 -32.19 -1.09 2.16
CA ARG A 30 -31.10 -2.07 2.13
C ARG A 30 -30.13 -1.84 0.97
N ASP A 31 -30.65 -1.59 -0.23
CA ASP A 31 -29.82 -1.34 -1.41
C ASP A 31 -29.02 -0.04 -1.29
N THR A 32 -29.60 1.00 -0.68
CA THR A 32 -28.87 2.24 -0.39
C THR A 32 -27.76 2.05 0.63
N LEU A 33 -27.98 1.23 1.66
CA LEU A 33 -26.97 0.93 2.67
C LEU A 33 -25.80 0.16 2.07
N LYS A 34 -26.08 -0.88 1.28
CA LYS A 34 -25.06 -1.66 0.56
C LYS A 34 -24.19 -0.80 -0.35
N ARG A 35 -24.80 0.13 -1.10
CA ARG A 35 -24.05 1.06 -1.96
C ARG A 35 -23.16 2.00 -1.16
N LYS A 36 -23.63 2.48 0.01
CA LYS A 36 -22.82 3.31 0.91
C LYS A 36 -21.63 2.53 1.47
N GLU A 37 -21.83 1.28 1.87
CA GLU A 37 -20.75 0.40 2.37
C GLU A 37 -19.72 0.12 1.28
N GLN A 38 -20.15 -0.27 0.08
CA GLN A 38 -19.25 -0.48 -1.07
C GLN A 38 -18.42 0.76 -1.38
N ARG A 39 -19.05 1.95 -1.37
CA ARG A 39 -18.34 3.21 -1.58
C ARG A 39 -17.30 3.48 -0.49
N ARG A 40 -17.62 3.20 0.78
CA ARG A 40 -16.68 3.33 1.90
C ARG A 40 -15.51 2.36 1.76
N GLU A 41 -15.78 1.11 1.42
CA GLU A 41 -14.74 0.12 1.17
C GLU A 41 -13.81 0.54 0.03
N GLN A 42 -14.35 1.08 -1.06
CA GLN A 42 -13.56 1.56 -2.18
C GLN A 42 -12.68 2.75 -1.80
N ILE A 43 -13.15 3.64 -0.93
CA ILE A 43 -12.34 4.73 -0.34
C ILE A 43 -11.16 4.14 0.46
N MET A 44 -11.43 3.21 1.39
CA MET A 44 -10.40 2.59 2.22
C MET A 44 -9.33 1.89 1.38
N LYS A 45 -9.75 1.06 0.41
CA LYS A 45 -8.82 0.38 -0.52
C LYS A 45 -8.01 1.36 -1.36
N THR A 46 -8.61 2.49 -1.77
CA THR A 46 -7.90 3.50 -2.57
C THR A 46 -6.82 4.22 -1.75
N VAL A 47 -7.13 4.64 -0.52
CA VAL A 47 -6.14 5.25 0.39
C VAL A 47 -5.02 4.25 0.66
N ALA A 48 -5.37 3.04 1.09
CA ALA A 48 -4.40 1.99 1.38
C ALA A 48 -3.50 1.67 0.17
N GLY A 49 -4.10 1.56 -1.03
CA GLY A 49 -3.37 1.22 -2.24
C GLY A 49 -2.39 2.30 -2.66
N LEU A 50 -2.81 3.58 -2.65
CA LEU A 50 -1.92 4.70 -2.99
C LEU A 50 -0.81 4.89 -1.96
N SER A 51 -1.12 4.75 -0.67
CA SER A 51 -0.10 4.74 0.39
C SER A 51 0.90 3.61 0.18
N ALA A 52 0.44 2.39 -0.11
CA ALA A 52 1.33 1.25 -0.37
C ALA A 52 2.24 1.50 -1.58
N VAL A 53 1.69 2.04 -2.68
CA VAL A 53 2.46 2.39 -3.88
C VAL A 53 3.56 3.40 -3.54
N MET A 54 3.23 4.45 -2.79
CA MET A 54 4.20 5.48 -2.42
C MET A 54 5.26 4.95 -1.47
N MET A 55 4.86 4.21 -0.42
CA MET A 55 5.79 3.58 0.52
C MET A 55 6.71 2.54 -0.15
N LYS A 56 6.23 1.88 -1.21
CA LYS A 56 7.06 0.96 -1.98
C LYS A 56 8.08 1.68 -2.87
N ALA A 57 7.74 2.86 -3.36
CA ALA A 57 8.62 3.68 -4.19
C ALA A 57 9.66 4.47 -3.38
N ASN A 58 9.38 4.75 -2.10
CA ASN A 58 10.34 5.39 -1.22
C ASN A 58 11.55 4.49 -0.94
N THR A 59 12.73 5.11 -0.96
CA THR A 59 14.03 4.44 -0.78
C THR A 59 14.24 3.92 0.64
N VAL A 60 13.51 4.43 1.63
CA VAL A 60 13.57 4.00 3.03
C VAL A 60 12.15 3.77 3.53
N ARG A 61 11.85 2.54 3.95
CA ARG A 61 10.58 2.29 4.63
C ARG A 61 10.77 2.44 6.13
N THR A 62 9.97 3.29 6.75
CA THR A 62 10.16 3.65 8.15
C THR A 62 8.85 3.55 8.92
N LYS A 63 8.96 3.38 10.25
CA LYS A 63 7.81 3.52 11.16
C LYS A 63 7.14 4.89 11.03
N SER A 64 7.89 5.94 10.68
CA SER A 64 7.34 7.28 10.46
C SER A 64 6.39 7.36 9.27
N GLN A 65 6.60 6.58 8.19
CA GLN A 65 5.64 6.53 7.08
C GLN A 65 4.30 5.93 7.50
N ILE A 66 4.32 4.84 8.27
CA ILE A 66 3.10 4.22 8.81
C ILE A 66 2.38 5.22 9.74
N GLU A 67 3.14 5.95 10.55
CA GLU A 67 2.60 6.95 11.47
C GLU A 67 1.95 8.13 10.73
N ILE A 68 2.52 8.58 9.61
CA ILE A 68 1.88 9.57 8.74
C ILE A 68 0.54 9.07 8.21
N VAL A 69 0.49 7.81 7.77
CA VAL A 69 -0.76 7.21 7.30
C VAL A 69 -1.78 7.13 8.43
N LYS A 70 -1.41 6.63 9.61
CA LYS A 70 -2.30 6.57 10.80
C LYS A 70 -2.88 7.95 11.13
N ASN A 71 -2.03 8.95 11.25
CA ASN A 71 -2.46 10.33 11.54
C ASN A 71 -3.37 10.92 10.47
N TYR A 72 -3.20 10.54 9.20
CA TYR A 72 -4.15 10.92 8.15
C TYR A 72 -5.49 10.19 8.32
N LEU A 73 -5.48 8.89 8.59
CA LEU A 73 -6.69 8.09 8.76
C LEU A 73 -7.52 8.55 9.96
N ASP A 74 -6.89 8.78 11.11
CA ASP A 74 -7.58 9.20 12.33
C ASP A 74 -8.29 10.54 12.17
N ARG A 75 -7.76 11.42 11.30
CA ARG A 75 -8.41 12.70 10.95
C ARG A 75 -9.50 12.59 9.89
N LYS A 76 -9.51 11.52 9.10
CA LYS A 76 -10.39 11.39 7.91
C LYS A 76 -11.51 10.37 8.05
N MET A 77 -11.38 9.44 8.97
CA MET A 77 -12.36 8.37 9.15
C MET A 77 -12.46 7.95 10.62
N ASN A 78 -13.54 7.23 10.95
CA ASN A 78 -13.70 6.69 12.29
C ASN A 78 -12.68 5.56 12.56
N PRO A 79 -12.45 5.20 13.83
CA PRO A 79 -11.44 4.22 14.21
C PRO A 79 -11.61 2.84 13.55
N ILE A 80 -12.86 2.42 13.30
CA ILE A 80 -13.15 1.12 12.67
C ILE A 80 -12.64 1.11 11.23
N TYR A 81 -12.94 2.16 10.46
CA TYR A 81 -12.48 2.29 9.08
C TYR A 81 -10.97 2.57 8.99
N ALA A 82 -10.41 3.32 9.94
CA ALA A 82 -8.97 3.53 10.02
C ALA A 82 -8.24 2.18 10.16
N LYS A 83 -8.69 1.35 11.12
CA LYS A 83 -8.13 0.00 11.33
C LYS A 83 -8.26 -0.87 10.09
N GLN A 84 -9.45 -0.93 9.47
CA GLN A 84 -9.65 -1.70 8.24
C GLN A 84 -8.78 -1.21 7.08
N THR A 85 -8.58 0.10 6.95
CA THR A 85 -7.69 0.67 5.93
C THR A 85 -6.24 0.26 6.15
N LEU A 86 -5.78 0.17 7.40
CA LEU A 86 -4.45 -0.32 7.74
C LEU A 86 -4.28 -1.82 7.40
N GLU A 87 -5.33 -2.64 7.57
CA GLU A 87 -5.29 -4.05 7.14
C GLU A 87 -5.17 -4.19 5.60
N TYR A 88 -5.90 -3.37 4.85
CA TYR A 88 -5.70 -3.31 3.39
C TYR A 88 -4.30 -2.84 3.02
N LEU A 89 -3.78 -1.81 3.71
CA LEU A 89 -2.42 -1.31 3.48
C LEU A 89 -1.40 -2.42 3.71
N LYS A 90 -1.50 -3.13 4.84
CA LYS A 90 -0.64 -4.28 5.15
C LYS A 90 -0.69 -5.31 4.03
N THR A 91 -1.89 -5.70 3.59
CA THR A 91 -2.07 -6.65 2.48
C THR A 91 -1.39 -6.17 1.19
N TYR A 92 -1.55 -4.89 0.86
CA TYR A 92 -0.99 -4.27 -0.34
C TYR A 92 0.52 -4.07 -0.28
N LEU A 93 1.11 -3.95 0.90
CA LEU A 93 2.56 -3.92 1.06
C LEU A 93 3.22 -5.27 0.72
N TYR A 94 2.53 -6.40 0.95
CA TYR A 94 3.07 -7.75 0.65
C TYR A 94 2.68 -8.32 -0.71
N ASN A 95 1.56 -7.88 -1.29
CA ASN A 95 1.05 -8.40 -2.56
C ASN A 95 1.25 -7.38 -3.69
N ASP A 96 1.93 -7.80 -4.76
CA ASP A 96 2.29 -6.95 -5.90
C ASP A 96 1.31 -7.21 -7.04
N ASN A 97 0.33 -6.30 -7.19
CA ASN A 97 -0.42 -6.05 -8.44
C ASN A 97 -1.33 -4.82 -8.24
N LEU A 98 -0.75 -3.68 -7.88
CA LEU A 98 -1.49 -2.43 -7.75
C LEU A 98 -1.29 -1.57 -8.98
N SER A 99 -2.38 -1.34 -9.72
CA SER A 99 -2.37 -0.37 -10.81
C SER A 99 -2.63 1.02 -10.26
N VAL A 100 -1.59 1.87 -10.29
CA VAL A 100 -1.67 3.30 -9.92
C VAL A 100 -2.80 3.99 -10.68
N ASN A 101 -3.00 3.64 -11.96
CA ASN A 101 -4.04 4.22 -12.80
C ASN A 101 -5.45 3.86 -12.29
N ILE A 102 -5.67 2.60 -11.88
CA ILE A 102 -6.96 2.15 -11.31
C ILE A 102 -7.22 2.85 -9.97
N LEU A 103 -6.19 2.96 -9.12
CA LEU A 103 -6.31 3.64 -7.84
C LEU A 103 -6.65 5.12 -8.01
N CYS A 104 -5.98 5.82 -8.92
CA CYS A 104 -6.29 7.22 -9.23
C CYS A 104 -7.69 7.39 -9.83
N LEU A 105 -8.14 6.46 -10.69
CA LEU A 105 -9.50 6.45 -11.22
C LEU A 105 -10.54 6.27 -10.11
N ASN A 106 -10.30 5.34 -9.17
CA ASN A 106 -11.15 5.17 -7.99
C ASN A 106 -11.15 6.43 -7.12
N ALA A 107 -10.00 7.09 -6.98
CA ALA A 107 -9.90 8.34 -6.24
C ALA A 107 -10.79 9.43 -6.86
N ASN A 108 -10.76 9.57 -8.19
CA ASN A 108 -11.60 10.52 -8.92
C ASN A 108 -13.11 10.26 -8.77
N ARG A 109 -13.51 8.99 -8.60
CA ARG A 109 -14.92 8.60 -8.46
C ARG A 109 -15.44 8.76 -7.04
N THR A 110 -14.59 8.56 -6.05
CA THR A 110 -15.03 8.44 -4.65
C THR A 110 -14.82 9.72 -3.84
N PHE A 111 -13.72 10.44 -4.08
CA PHE A 111 -13.34 11.65 -3.33
C PHE A 111 -13.76 12.94 -4.05
N LYS A 112 -14.09 13.96 -3.26
CA LYS A 112 -14.17 15.35 -3.74
C LYS A 112 -12.76 15.87 -4.06
N TYR A 113 -12.70 16.95 -4.84
CA TYR A 113 -11.44 17.57 -5.27
C TYR A 113 -10.48 17.81 -4.10
N ASP A 114 -10.90 18.52 -3.06
CA ASP A 114 -10.04 18.87 -1.91
C ASP A 114 -9.50 17.65 -1.19
N ASN A 115 -10.31 16.59 -1.08
CA ASN A 115 -9.87 15.34 -0.46
C ASN A 115 -8.82 14.61 -1.32
N ARG A 116 -8.83 14.78 -2.64
CA ARG A 116 -7.78 14.26 -3.53
C ARG A 116 -6.47 15.02 -3.31
N VAL A 117 -6.52 16.34 -3.17
CA VAL A 117 -5.34 17.17 -2.84
C VAL A 117 -4.79 16.79 -1.48
N GLN A 118 -5.64 16.61 -0.46
CA GLN A 118 -5.20 16.18 0.87
C GLN A 118 -4.61 14.77 0.90
N LEU A 119 -5.18 13.84 0.12
CA LEU A 119 -4.61 12.50 -0.04
C LEU A 119 -3.22 12.60 -0.67
N LEU A 120 -3.07 13.38 -1.74
CA LEU A 120 -1.78 13.62 -2.38
C LEU A 120 -0.76 14.26 -1.42
N ASN A 121 -1.18 15.23 -0.61
CA ASN A 121 -0.33 15.84 0.41
C ASN A 121 0.19 14.78 1.40
N MET A 122 -0.64 13.85 1.85
CA MET A 122 -0.19 12.73 2.68
C MET A 122 0.82 11.84 1.94
N LEU A 123 0.62 11.55 0.65
CA LEU A 123 1.59 10.77 -0.13
C LEU A 123 2.93 11.51 -0.25
N MET A 124 2.92 12.83 -0.41
CA MET A 124 4.14 13.64 -0.39
C MET A 124 4.81 13.63 0.99
N CYS A 125 4.06 13.71 2.08
CA CYS A 125 4.64 13.50 3.42
C CYS A 125 5.35 12.14 3.53
N ILE A 126 4.77 11.05 3.01
CA ILE A 126 5.43 9.73 3.00
C ILE A 126 6.77 9.79 2.26
N SER A 127 6.82 10.49 1.12
CA SER A 127 8.05 10.62 0.33
C SER A 127 9.18 11.37 1.06
N THR A 128 8.85 12.21 2.04
CA THR A 128 9.86 12.95 2.84
C THR A 128 10.54 12.14 3.94
N CYS A 129 10.06 10.93 4.27
CA CYS A 129 10.61 10.14 5.40
C CYS A 129 11.97 9.49 5.12
N GLY A 130 12.40 9.43 3.86
CA GLY A 130 13.71 8.90 3.47
C GLY A 130 14.79 9.96 3.51
N LYS A 131 15.72 9.90 2.55
CA LYS A 131 16.77 10.91 2.35
C LYS A 131 16.25 12.18 1.65
N GLY A 132 14.95 12.23 1.39
CA GLY A 132 14.27 13.23 0.58
C GLY A 132 13.63 12.59 -0.66
N ILE A 133 13.00 13.43 -1.49
CA ILE A 133 12.20 13.01 -2.65
C ILE A 133 13.12 12.83 -3.86
N CYS A 134 13.46 11.58 -4.18
CA CYS A 134 14.29 11.25 -5.33
C CYS A 134 13.49 11.31 -6.65
N ARG A 135 14.15 11.18 -7.80
CA ARG A 135 13.49 11.26 -9.11
C ARG A 135 12.42 10.21 -9.34
N SER A 136 12.63 8.94 -8.96
CA SER A 136 11.62 7.90 -9.17
C SER A 136 10.34 8.19 -8.38
N GLU A 137 10.46 8.75 -7.18
CA GLU A 137 9.32 9.21 -6.38
C GLU A 137 8.65 10.43 -7.00
N ARG A 138 9.44 11.39 -7.49
CA ARG A 138 8.94 12.57 -8.18
C ARG A 138 8.13 12.19 -9.42
N GLU A 139 8.65 11.29 -10.24
CA GLU A 139 7.96 10.76 -11.43
C GLU A 139 6.65 10.06 -11.05
N LEU A 140 6.64 9.31 -9.95
CA LEU A 140 5.43 8.68 -9.42
C LEU A 140 4.40 9.72 -8.92
N ILE A 141 4.83 10.72 -8.15
CA ILE A 141 3.96 11.79 -7.65
C ILE A 141 3.34 12.57 -8.82
N GLU A 142 4.15 12.91 -9.82
CA GLU A 142 3.70 13.56 -11.06
C GLU A 142 2.66 12.73 -11.82
N LYS A 143 2.91 11.43 -11.93
CA LYS A 143 1.95 10.49 -12.52
C LYS A 143 0.64 10.48 -11.73
N ILE A 144 0.70 10.43 -10.39
CA ILE A 144 -0.47 10.45 -9.52
C ILE A 144 -1.23 11.78 -9.68
N MET A 145 -0.56 12.93 -9.65
CA MET A 145 -1.16 14.26 -9.87
C MET A 145 -1.94 14.33 -11.17
N LYS A 146 -1.33 13.87 -12.28
CA LYS A 146 -1.96 13.82 -13.60
C LYS A 146 -3.20 12.93 -13.60
N HIS A 147 -3.09 11.69 -13.11
CA HIS A 147 -4.20 10.74 -13.11
C HIS A 147 -5.31 11.09 -12.12
N MET A 148 -4.99 11.78 -11.03
CA MET A 148 -5.96 12.33 -10.07
C MET A 148 -6.57 13.67 -10.52
N ARG A 149 -6.18 14.19 -11.69
CA ARG A 149 -6.69 15.45 -12.26
C ARG A 149 -6.58 16.61 -11.26
N ILE A 150 -5.39 16.76 -10.67
CA ILE A 150 -5.04 17.91 -9.84
C ILE A 150 -4.74 19.09 -10.78
N ASN A 151 -5.27 20.27 -10.47
CA ASN A 151 -5.05 21.46 -11.29
C ASN A 151 -3.59 21.97 -11.16
N SER A 152 -3.18 22.85 -12.06
CA SER A 152 -1.82 23.38 -12.10
C SER A 152 -1.46 24.21 -10.85
N ILE A 153 -2.41 24.96 -10.31
CA ILE A 153 -2.21 25.83 -9.14
C ILE A 153 -1.88 25.00 -7.90
N ASP A 154 -2.71 23.99 -7.60
CA ASP A 154 -2.50 23.10 -6.45
C ASP A 154 -1.26 22.25 -6.61
N LYS A 155 -0.95 21.83 -7.84
CA LYS A 155 0.31 21.15 -8.14
C LYS A 155 1.52 22.03 -7.80
N GLU A 156 1.52 23.29 -8.22
CA GLU A 156 2.61 24.23 -7.94
C GLU A 156 2.73 24.52 -6.44
N ASN A 157 1.59 24.71 -5.76
CA ASN A 157 1.55 24.94 -4.32
C ASN A 157 2.15 23.76 -3.53
N LEU A 158 1.78 22.53 -3.92
CA LEU A 158 2.33 21.32 -3.31
C LEU A 158 3.84 21.23 -3.56
N TRP A 159 4.30 21.40 -4.79
CA TRP A 159 5.75 21.34 -5.07
C TRP A 159 6.53 22.43 -4.35
N THR A 160 5.96 23.63 -4.22
CA THR A 160 6.55 24.72 -3.43
C THR A 160 6.72 24.32 -1.96
N MET A 161 5.69 23.72 -1.36
CA MET A 161 5.72 23.27 0.04
C MET A 161 6.81 22.22 0.29
N TYR A 162 7.03 21.31 -0.66
CA TYR A 162 7.98 20.20 -0.49
C TYR A 162 9.34 20.45 -1.15
N ARG A 163 9.60 21.65 -1.70
CA ARG A 163 10.82 21.97 -2.45
C ARG A 163 12.11 21.67 -1.69
N GLY A 164 12.12 21.96 -0.38
CA GLY A 164 13.29 21.72 0.49
C GLY A 164 13.62 20.25 0.73
N TYR A 165 12.73 19.32 0.37
CA TYR A 165 12.93 17.88 0.48
C TYR A 165 13.35 17.26 -0.84
N ILE A 166 13.39 18.01 -1.94
CA ILE A 166 13.74 17.50 -3.26
C ILE A 166 15.25 17.30 -3.31
N VAL A 167 15.68 16.06 -3.56
CA VAL A 167 17.09 15.70 -3.72
C VAL A 167 17.40 15.62 -5.21
N ASN A 168 18.55 16.16 -5.61
CA ASN A 168 19.09 15.92 -6.95
C ASN A 168 19.81 14.56 -6.89
N ASP A 169 19.54 13.65 -7.84
CA ASP A 169 19.87 12.21 -7.80
C ASP A 169 21.36 11.82 -7.69
N GLU A 170 22.26 12.71 -7.26
CA GLU A 170 23.68 12.42 -7.05
C GLU A 170 24.02 11.95 -5.63
N GLU A 171 23.04 11.74 -4.74
CA GLU A 171 23.29 11.04 -3.48
C GLU A 171 23.05 9.54 -3.72
N ASN A 172 24.12 8.82 -4.12
CA ASN A 172 24.07 7.38 -4.38
C ASN A 172 23.40 6.67 -3.19
N LEU A 173 22.36 5.86 -3.44
CA LEU A 173 21.69 5.09 -2.39
C LEU A 173 22.73 4.28 -1.59
N GLU A 174 23.74 3.77 -2.29
CA GLU A 174 24.96 3.19 -1.77
C GLU A 174 25.65 4.07 -0.73
N GLU A 175 25.94 5.33 -1.03
CA GLU A 175 26.79 6.21 -0.22
C GLU A 175 26.24 6.49 1.18
N SER A 176 24.92 6.54 1.33
CA SER A 176 24.31 6.69 2.67
C SER A 176 23.95 5.36 3.37
N LEU A 177 24.19 4.20 2.74
CA LEU A 177 24.19 2.92 3.46
C LEU A 177 25.48 2.75 4.24
N ASN A 178 25.38 2.24 5.47
CA ASN A 178 26.58 1.83 6.18
C ASN A 178 27.25 0.63 5.48
N GLU A 179 28.56 0.50 5.67
CA GLU A 179 29.38 -0.54 5.02
C GLU A 179 28.86 -1.96 5.28
N LYS A 180 28.30 -2.21 6.46
CA LYS A 180 27.73 -3.53 6.82
C LYS A 180 26.52 -3.87 5.94
N THR A 181 25.69 -2.89 5.63
CA THR A 181 24.52 -3.05 4.76
C THR A 181 24.94 -3.24 3.31
N LYS A 182 25.90 -2.46 2.82
CA LYS A 182 26.47 -2.63 1.48
C LYS A 182 27.02 -4.04 1.28
N LYS A 183 27.80 -4.53 2.25
CA LYS A 183 28.37 -5.89 2.22
C LYS A 183 27.28 -6.96 2.17
N ALA A 184 26.22 -6.81 2.98
CA ALA A 184 25.13 -7.78 3.01
C ALA A 184 24.37 -7.85 1.68
N PHE A 185 24.08 -6.70 1.04
CA PHE A 185 23.47 -6.67 -0.31
C PHE A 185 24.37 -7.31 -1.37
N LYS A 186 25.67 -7.04 -1.31
CA LYS A 186 26.66 -7.67 -2.20
C LYS A 186 26.71 -9.19 -2.02
N THR A 187 26.72 -9.69 -0.78
CA THR A 187 26.66 -11.13 -0.48
C THR A 187 25.37 -11.77 -0.99
N MET A 188 24.25 -11.06 -0.90
CA MET A 188 22.97 -11.54 -1.41
C MET A 188 22.82 -11.39 -2.94
N GLU A 189 23.77 -10.74 -3.62
CA GLU A 189 23.71 -10.44 -5.06
C GLU A 189 22.42 -9.66 -5.44
N LEU A 190 22.06 -8.67 -4.62
CA LEU A 190 20.85 -7.87 -4.81
C LEU A 190 21.17 -6.38 -4.89
N ASP A 191 20.33 -5.66 -5.64
CA ASP A 191 20.32 -4.20 -5.63
C ASP A 191 19.85 -3.67 -4.27
N TYR A 192 20.38 -2.51 -3.87
CA TYR A 192 20.00 -1.77 -2.67
C TYR A 192 18.51 -1.39 -2.64
N ASN A 193 17.81 -1.39 -3.78
CA ASN A 193 16.38 -1.11 -3.91
C ASN A 193 15.47 -2.35 -3.87
N CYS A 194 16.01 -3.56 -3.65
CA CYS A 194 15.23 -4.78 -3.76
C CYS A 194 14.13 -4.91 -2.69
N SER A 195 13.05 -5.61 -3.04
CA SER A 195 11.93 -5.89 -2.15
C SER A 195 12.20 -7.08 -1.20
N LEU A 196 11.49 -7.14 -0.06
CA LEU A 196 11.55 -8.31 0.85
C LEU A 196 11.21 -9.63 0.15
N LYS A 197 10.31 -9.58 -0.85
CA LYS A 197 9.94 -10.74 -1.66
C LYS A 197 11.13 -11.21 -2.50
N GLU A 198 11.88 -10.28 -3.08
CA GLU A 198 13.11 -10.57 -3.83
C GLU A 198 14.21 -11.09 -2.92
N LEU A 199 14.40 -10.50 -1.72
CA LEU A 199 15.33 -11.02 -0.71
C LEU A 199 15.02 -12.49 -0.38
N LYS A 200 13.77 -12.79 -0.02
CA LYS A 200 13.34 -14.17 0.31
C LYS A 200 13.48 -15.12 -0.89
N ARG A 201 13.23 -14.65 -2.10
CA ARG A 201 13.41 -15.44 -3.32
C ARG A 201 14.90 -15.76 -3.55
N GLN A 202 15.76 -14.77 -3.37
CA GLN A 202 17.19 -14.91 -3.60
C GLN A 202 17.85 -15.76 -2.51
N TRP A 203 17.45 -15.61 -1.25
CA TRP A 203 17.87 -16.50 -0.17
C TRP A 203 17.59 -17.96 -0.50
N ARG A 204 16.37 -18.32 -0.94
CA ARG A 204 16.04 -19.70 -1.35
C ARG A 204 16.94 -20.20 -2.48
N LYS A 205 17.22 -19.35 -3.48
CA LYS A 205 18.12 -19.70 -4.60
C LYS A 205 19.55 -19.98 -4.11
N LEU A 206 20.09 -19.09 -3.27
CA LEU A 206 21.44 -19.21 -2.73
C LEU A 206 21.56 -20.40 -1.77
N SER A 207 20.57 -20.62 -0.91
CA SER A 207 20.52 -21.79 -0.02
C SER A 207 20.49 -23.10 -0.80
N MET A 208 19.75 -23.17 -1.91
CA MET A 208 19.78 -24.34 -2.77
C MET A 208 21.12 -24.52 -3.48
N LYS A 209 21.80 -23.42 -3.84
CA LYS A 209 23.11 -23.45 -4.52
C LYS A 209 24.22 -23.96 -3.61
N TYR A 210 24.24 -23.52 -2.36
CA TYR A 210 25.30 -23.82 -1.38
C TYR A 210 24.89 -24.85 -0.31
N HIS A 211 23.84 -25.65 -0.55
CA HIS A 211 23.38 -26.67 0.41
C HIS A 211 24.44 -27.76 0.62
N PRO A 212 24.69 -28.25 1.85
CA PRO A 212 25.67 -29.30 2.12
C PRO A 212 25.52 -30.54 1.24
N ASP A 213 24.28 -31.00 1.02
CA ASP A 213 23.96 -32.15 0.17
C ASP A 213 24.47 -32.01 -1.28
N ARG A 214 24.60 -30.78 -1.81
CA ARG A 214 25.15 -30.58 -3.16
C ARG A 214 26.65 -30.81 -3.25
N TYR A 215 27.35 -30.77 -2.12
CA TYR A 215 28.79 -30.86 -2.02
C TYR A 215 29.24 -32.13 -1.29
N GLU A 216 28.34 -33.07 -0.99
CA GLU A 216 28.65 -34.29 -0.25
C GLU A 216 29.73 -35.15 -0.94
N SER A 217 29.72 -35.18 -2.29
CA SER A 217 30.71 -35.87 -3.12
C SER A 217 31.89 -34.97 -3.56
N ALA A 218 31.91 -33.70 -3.16
CA ALA A 218 32.98 -32.78 -3.50
C ALA A 218 34.23 -32.99 -2.61
N ASP A 219 35.36 -32.43 -3.05
CA ASP A 219 36.57 -32.40 -2.26
C ASP A 219 36.40 -31.55 -0.97
N GLU A 220 37.29 -31.77 -0.02
CA GLU A 220 37.23 -31.13 1.31
C GLU A 220 37.30 -29.60 1.22
N TYR A 221 38.05 -29.07 0.26
CA TYR A 221 38.16 -27.62 0.04
C TYR A 221 36.83 -27.04 -0.46
N SER A 222 36.21 -27.67 -1.46
CA SER A 222 34.90 -27.29 -2.00
C SER A 222 33.78 -27.36 -0.93
N LYS A 223 33.81 -28.37 -0.06
CA LYS A 223 32.89 -28.49 1.09
C LYS A 223 33.05 -27.33 2.08
N LEU A 224 34.30 -27.00 2.41
CA LEU A 224 34.62 -25.91 3.33
C LEU A 224 34.18 -24.57 2.75
N GLU A 225 34.45 -24.33 1.46
CA GLU A 225 34.06 -23.10 0.76
C GLU A 225 32.53 -22.94 0.73
N ALA A 226 31.79 -24.00 0.37
CA ALA A 226 30.33 -23.98 0.36
C ALA A 226 29.74 -23.69 1.74
N THR A 227 30.34 -24.27 2.80
CA THR A 227 29.93 -24.05 4.19
C THR A 227 30.15 -22.60 4.61
N GLN A 228 31.31 -22.03 4.31
CA GLN A 228 31.62 -20.62 4.58
C GLN A 228 30.67 -19.69 3.83
N LYS A 229 30.43 -19.95 2.54
CA LYS A 229 29.48 -19.18 1.73
C LYS A 229 28.06 -19.24 2.31
N MET A 230 27.60 -20.41 2.72
CA MET A 230 26.29 -20.57 3.33
C MET A 230 26.19 -19.76 4.63
N GLN A 231 27.21 -19.78 5.48
CA GLN A 231 27.24 -18.95 6.70
C GLN A 231 27.14 -17.46 6.37
N GLU A 232 27.94 -16.97 5.42
CA GLU A 232 27.88 -15.57 4.96
C GLU A 232 26.48 -15.19 4.46
N ILE A 233 25.83 -16.07 3.70
CA ILE A 233 24.48 -15.86 3.16
C ILE A 233 23.44 -15.79 4.28
N VAL A 234 23.51 -16.70 5.26
CA VAL A 234 22.58 -16.73 6.40
C VAL A 234 22.75 -15.47 7.25
N GLU A 235 23.98 -15.06 7.53
CA GLU A 235 24.28 -13.83 8.26
C GLU A 235 23.78 -12.60 7.51
N ALA A 236 24.06 -12.49 6.21
CA ALA A 236 23.62 -11.37 5.38
C ALA A 236 22.09 -11.31 5.30
N TYR A 237 21.42 -12.45 5.11
CA TYR A 237 19.96 -12.54 5.09
C TYR A 237 19.36 -12.09 6.42
N ASN A 238 19.84 -12.61 7.56
CA ASN A 238 19.34 -12.23 8.87
C ASN A 238 19.64 -10.76 9.20
N PHE A 239 20.83 -10.27 8.81
CA PHE A 239 21.18 -8.87 8.99
C PHE A 239 20.24 -7.96 8.22
N LEU A 240 20.05 -8.22 6.92
CA LEU A 240 19.11 -7.44 6.10
C LEU A 240 17.70 -7.58 6.64
N LEU A 241 17.26 -8.80 7.00
CA LEU A 241 15.94 -9.02 7.54
C LEU A 241 15.70 -8.17 8.80
N ASN A 242 16.64 -8.16 9.75
CA ASN A 242 16.42 -7.53 11.06
C ASN A 242 16.78 -6.03 11.11
N ASN A 243 17.73 -5.59 10.30
CA ASN A 243 18.27 -4.22 10.39
C ASN A 243 17.83 -3.35 9.22
N TYR A 244 17.65 -3.95 8.05
CA TYR A 244 17.17 -3.25 6.88
C TYR A 244 15.66 -3.43 6.69
N PHE A 245 15.10 -4.62 6.98
CA PHE A 245 13.69 -4.96 6.75
C PHE A 245 12.79 -5.05 8.01
N GLU A 246 13.30 -5.20 9.23
CA GLU A 246 12.53 -5.16 10.49
C GLU A 246 12.59 -3.79 11.17
N SER A 247 13.64 -2.98 10.95
CA SER A 247 13.62 -1.54 11.27
C SER A 247 12.47 -0.81 10.55
N ILE A 248 11.98 -1.41 9.46
CA ILE A 248 10.76 -1.06 8.70
C ILE A 248 9.46 -1.33 9.48
N GLY A 249 9.49 -2.09 10.58
CA GLY A 249 8.36 -2.31 11.50
C GLY A 249 7.18 -3.04 10.86
N ILE A 250 7.17 -4.38 11.00
CA ILE A 250 5.96 -5.20 10.88
C ILE A 250 5.44 -5.49 12.29
#